data_AF-A0A3R9S1V2-F1
#
_entry.id   AF-A0A3R9S1V2-F1
#
_cell.length_a   1.000
_cell.length_b   1.000
_cell.length_c   1.000
_cell.angle_alpha   90.00
_cell.angle_beta   90.00
_cell.angle_gamma   90.00
#
_symmetry.space_group_name_H-M   'P 1'
#
loop_
_entity.id
_entity.type
_entity.pdbx_description
1 polymer ?
#
loop_
_entity_poly.entity_id
_entity_poly.type
_entity_poly.pdbx_seq_one_letter_code
_entity_poly.pdbx_strand_id
1 'polypeptide(L)'
;GLLAVIPPKEKRGLVMIDPPYELERKDFPQLVELLQSAYKKWPTGVFAVWYPIKDRAMIERFEKKMFKTGIRRQLICEICVWPDDTPVGLNGCGLLVINPPWQFSEQADQALQWLFPHLRMQETGGHAAVRWLVGE
;
A
#
# COMPACT_ATOMS: atom_id res chain seq x y z
N GLY A 1 11.66 15.48 8.22
CA GLY A 1 10.59 14.72 7.53
C GLY A 1 11.03 14.31 6.15
N LEU A 2 10.37 13.32 5.53
CA LEU A 2 10.75 12.71 4.24
C LEU A 2 11.20 13.71 3.16
N LEU A 3 10.46 14.80 2.97
CA LEU A 3 10.75 15.82 1.95
C LEU A 3 12.12 16.50 2.11
N ALA A 4 12.74 16.45 3.29
CA ALA A 4 14.08 17.01 3.53
C ALA A 4 15.21 16.08 3.09
N VAL A 5 14.96 14.78 2.97
CA VAL A 5 15.99 13.75 2.73
C VAL A 5 15.95 13.14 1.33
N ILE A 6 14.96 13.50 0.51
CA ILE A 6 14.86 13.11 -0.90
C ILE A 6 15.06 14.30 -1.85
N PRO A 7 15.53 14.06 -3.10
CA PRO A 7 16.15 12.82 -3.55
C PRO A 7 17.48 12.56 -2.83
N PRO A 8 17.86 11.30 -2.59
CA PRO A 8 19.18 10.97 -2.05
C PRO A 8 20.28 11.31 -3.08
N LYS A 9 21.54 11.42 -2.63
CA LYS A 9 22.68 11.74 -3.53
C LYS A 9 22.84 10.71 -4.64
N GLU A 10 22.56 9.46 -4.32
CA GLU A 10 22.61 8.28 -5.18
C GLU A 10 21.49 8.27 -6.23
N LYS A 11 20.45 9.12 -6.06
CA LYS A 11 19.24 9.22 -6.91
C LYS A 11 18.46 7.91 -7.07
N ARG A 12 18.79 6.89 -6.28
CA ARG A 12 18.17 5.56 -6.24
C ARG A 12 17.93 5.18 -4.78
N GLY A 13 16.81 4.55 -4.50
CA GLY A 13 16.48 4.08 -3.16
C GLY A 13 15.01 3.75 -2.99
N LEU A 14 14.72 3.17 -1.82
CA LEU A 14 13.39 2.82 -1.35
C LEU A 14 13.05 3.71 -0.16
N VAL A 15 11.83 4.23 -0.15
CA VAL A 15 11.22 4.86 1.02
C VAL A 15 10.14 3.92 1.54
N MET A 16 10.30 3.42 2.77
CA MET A 16 9.24 2.71 3.49
C MET A 16 8.48 3.71 4.37
N ILE A 17 7.15 3.70 4.30
CA ILE A 17 6.25 4.56 5.06
C ILE A 17 5.29 3.65 5.83
N ASP A 18 5.40 3.64 7.15
CA ASP A 18 4.64 2.79 8.05
C ASP A 18 4.20 3.60 9.28
N PRO A 19 3.14 4.42 9.16
CA PRO A 19 2.62 5.19 10.28
C PRO A 19 1.73 4.30 11.18
N PRO A 20 1.45 4.70 12.42
CA PRO A 20 0.66 3.89 13.36
C PRO A 20 -0.86 3.84 13.08
N TYR A 21 -1.39 4.74 12.24
CA TYR A 21 -2.83 4.83 11.90
C TYR A 21 -3.79 4.98 13.09
N GLU A 22 -3.43 5.83 14.06
CA GLU A 22 -4.28 6.14 15.22
C GLU A 22 -5.50 7.02 14.84
N LEU A 23 -5.36 7.88 13.83
CA LEU A 23 -6.37 8.83 13.38
C LEU A 23 -6.61 8.68 11.87
N GLU A 24 -7.04 7.49 11.45
CA GLU A 24 -7.11 7.08 10.03
C GLU A 24 -7.78 8.10 9.09
N ARG A 25 -8.86 8.76 9.57
CA ARG A 25 -9.57 9.81 8.81
C ARG A 25 -8.68 11.00 8.43
N LYS A 26 -7.59 11.24 9.17
CA LYS A 26 -6.56 12.25 8.92
C LYS A 26 -5.31 11.63 8.28
N ASP A 27 -4.92 10.44 8.73
CA ASP A 27 -3.66 9.79 8.32
C ASP A 27 -3.65 9.47 6.81
N PHE A 28 -4.73 8.87 6.28
CA PHE A 28 -4.80 8.55 4.85
C PHE A 28 -4.75 9.79 3.93
N PRO A 29 -5.54 10.87 4.16
CA PRO A 29 -5.37 12.11 3.40
C PRO A 29 -3.97 12.70 3.46
N GLN A 30 -3.35 12.77 4.65
CA GLN A 30 -2.00 13.30 4.82
C GLN A 30 -0.95 12.46 4.10
N LEU A 31 -1.12 11.13 4.10
CA LEU A 31 -0.28 10.20 3.38
C LEU A 31 -0.34 10.44 1.86
N VAL A 32 -1.53 10.66 1.29
CA VAL A 32 -1.70 11.01 -0.13
C VAL A 32 -0.95 12.31 -0.47
N GLU A 33 -1.12 13.35 0.34
CA GLU A 33 -0.44 14.64 0.15
C GLU A 33 1.09 14.52 0.24
N LEU A 34 1.57 13.74 1.21
CA LEU A 34 2.99 13.43 1.38
C LEU A 34 3.55 12.71 0.15
N LEU A 35 2.88 11.65 -0.31
CA LEU A 35 3.30 10.87 -1.47
C LEU A 35 3.31 11.72 -2.75
N GLN A 36 2.29 12.56 -2.95
CA GLN A 36 2.24 13.45 -4.10
C GLN A 36 3.39 14.46 -4.09
N SER A 37 3.68 15.05 -2.92
CA SER A 37 4.80 15.98 -2.75
C SER A 37 6.16 15.29 -2.92
N ALA A 38 6.30 14.09 -2.37
CA ALA A 38 7.52 13.30 -2.45
C ALA A 38 7.80 12.82 -3.88
N TYR A 39 6.78 12.32 -4.58
CA TYR A 39 6.88 11.90 -5.97
C TYR A 39 7.20 13.08 -6.89
N LYS A 40 6.58 14.26 -6.69
CA LYS A 40 6.92 15.48 -7.44
C LYS A 40 8.41 15.85 -7.28
N LYS A 41 8.97 15.66 -6.08
CA LYS A 41 10.38 15.96 -5.80
C LYS A 41 11.34 14.88 -6.31
N TRP A 42 10.92 13.61 -6.27
CA TRP A 42 11.73 12.47 -6.71
C TRP A 42 10.86 11.40 -7.43
N PRO A 43 10.55 11.61 -8.72
CA PRO A 43 9.60 10.75 -9.46
C PRO A 43 10.10 9.34 -9.73
N THR A 44 11.40 9.09 -9.60
CA THR A 44 12.05 7.79 -9.87
C THR A 44 12.28 6.96 -8.60
N GLY A 45 11.96 7.50 -7.43
CA GLY A 45 12.07 6.76 -6.17
C GLY A 45 11.04 5.63 -6.09
N VAL A 46 11.39 4.57 -5.37
CA VAL A 46 10.43 3.53 -4.98
C VAL A 46 9.82 3.94 -3.64
N PHE A 47 8.50 4.01 -3.57
CA PHE A 47 7.79 4.33 -2.32
C PHE A 47 6.91 3.14 -1.95
N ALA A 48 7.16 2.52 -0.80
CA ALA A 48 6.36 1.44 -0.25
C ALA A 48 5.64 1.94 1.00
N VAL A 49 4.33 1.73 1.04
CA VAL A 49 3.45 2.30 2.06
C VAL A 49 2.62 1.17 2.64
N TRP A 50 2.87 0.84 3.90
CA TRP A 50 2.05 -0.12 4.62
C TRP A 50 0.78 0.55 5.13
N TYR A 51 -0.37 -0.14 5.11
CA TYR A 51 -1.61 0.33 5.72
C TYR A 51 -2.46 -0.81 6.30
N PRO A 52 -3.19 -0.57 7.40
CA PRO A 52 -4.14 -1.54 7.97
C PRO A 52 -5.46 -1.53 7.21
N ILE A 53 -6.11 -2.69 7.11
CA ILE A 53 -7.47 -2.83 6.56
C ILE A 53 -8.42 -3.12 7.72
N LYS A 54 -9.03 -2.06 8.27
CA LYS A 54 -10.06 -2.14 9.32
C LYS A 54 -11.47 -1.89 8.77
N ASP A 55 -11.56 -0.99 7.78
CA ASP A 55 -12.78 -0.62 7.06
C ASP A 55 -12.45 -0.58 5.56
N ARG A 56 -13.00 -1.53 4.80
CA ARG A 56 -12.79 -1.62 3.34
C ARG A 56 -13.17 -0.33 2.62
N ALA A 57 -14.25 0.34 3.05
CA ALA A 57 -14.70 1.58 2.43
C ALA A 57 -13.69 2.72 2.65
N MET A 58 -12.91 2.69 3.73
CA MET A 58 -11.83 3.66 3.94
C MET A 58 -10.66 3.45 2.99
N ILE A 59 -10.30 2.19 2.75
CA ILE A 59 -9.22 1.82 1.82
C ILE A 59 -9.61 2.18 0.38
N GLU A 60 -10.84 1.90 -0.04
CA GLU A 60 -11.35 2.31 -1.35
C GLU A 60 -11.29 3.85 -1.55
N ARG A 61 -11.58 4.63 -0.50
CA ARG A 61 -11.45 6.10 -0.54
C ARG A 61 -9.98 6.53 -0.65
N PHE A 62 -9.07 5.86 0.06
CA PHE A 62 -7.64 6.11 -0.03
C PHE A 62 -7.11 5.80 -1.44
N GLU A 63 -7.43 4.63 -2.00
CA GLU A 63 -7.04 4.24 -3.34
C GLU A 63 -7.60 5.18 -4.40
N LYS A 64 -8.86 5.59 -4.29
CA LYS A 64 -9.46 6.57 -5.21
C LYS A 64 -8.73 7.91 -5.17
N LYS A 65 -8.25 8.34 -4.00
CA LYS A 65 -7.42 9.55 -3.87
C LYS A 65 -6.05 9.34 -4.49
N MET A 66 -5.41 8.19 -4.26
CA MET A 66 -4.13 7.82 -4.87
C MET A 66 -4.19 7.74 -6.39
N PHE A 67 -5.24 7.15 -6.96
CA PHE A 67 -5.50 7.13 -8.40
C PHE A 67 -5.58 8.56 -8.97
N LYS A 68 -6.30 9.45 -8.29
CA LYS A 68 -6.47 10.86 -8.68
C LYS A 68 -5.20 11.70 -8.61
N THR A 69 -4.12 11.22 -7.95
CA THR A 69 -2.85 11.95 -7.93
C THR A 69 -2.18 12.02 -9.32
N GLY A 70 -2.55 11.13 -10.24
CA GLY A 70 -1.92 11.00 -11.56
C GLY A 70 -0.56 10.29 -11.54
N ILE A 71 -0.09 9.82 -10.37
CA ILE A 71 1.11 9.01 -10.24
C ILE A 71 0.91 7.70 -11.00
N ARG A 72 1.90 7.27 -11.78
CA ARG A 72 1.86 6.02 -12.55
C ARG A 72 2.48 4.87 -11.76
N ARG A 73 2.30 3.63 -12.22
CA ARG A 73 2.97 2.44 -11.66
C ARG A 73 2.71 2.27 -10.17
N GLN A 74 1.43 2.16 -9.83
CA GLN A 74 0.96 1.99 -8.47
C GLN A 74 0.48 0.55 -8.29
N LEU A 75 1.22 -0.25 -7.54
CA LEU A 75 0.90 -1.64 -7.25
C LEU A 75 0.37 -1.78 -5.82
N ILE A 76 -0.73 -2.50 -5.67
CA ILE A 76 -1.33 -2.84 -4.38
C ILE A 76 -1.09 -4.33 -4.12
N CYS A 77 -0.58 -4.65 -2.94
CA CYS A 77 -0.44 -6.00 -2.41
C CYS A 77 -1.22 -6.09 -1.11
N GLU A 78 -2.30 -6.86 -1.04
CA GLU A 78 -3.16 -6.95 0.14
C GLU A 78 -3.30 -8.39 0.63
N ILE A 79 -3.41 -8.54 1.95
CA ILE A 79 -3.76 -9.79 2.61
C ILE A 79 -4.77 -9.52 3.72
N CYS A 80 -5.96 -10.11 3.59
CA CYS A 80 -7.03 -10.13 4.58
C CYS A 80 -7.16 -11.53 5.15
N VAL A 81 -6.79 -11.68 6.42
CA VAL A 81 -6.82 -12.97 7.14
C VAL A 81 -8.19 -13.25 7.77
N TRP A 82 -9.01 -12.21 7.91
CA TRP A 82 -10.43 -12.29 8.26
C TRP A 82 -11.30 -11.86 7.08
N PRO A 83 -12.59 -12.27 7.04
CA PRO A 83 -13.58 -11.63 6.19
C PRO A 83 -13.68 -10.12 6.44
N ASP A 84 -13.91 -9.35 5.39
CA ASP A 84 -13.96 -7.88 5.42
C ASP A 84 -15.05 -7.30 6.35
N ASP A 85 -16.12 -8.06 6.61
CA ASP A 85 -17.26 -7.70 7.46
C ASP A 85 -17.11 -8.14 8.92
N THR A 86 -15.99 -8.78 9.27
CA THR A 86 -15.75 -9.21 10.64
C THR A 86 -15.45 -7.98 11.51
N PRO A 87 -16.13 -7.78 12.66
CA PRO A 87 -15.89 -6.64 13.55
C PRO A 87 -14.63 -6.82 14.41
N VAL A 88 -13.61 -7.53 13.90
CA VAL A 88 -12.27 -7.51 14.47
C VAL A 88 -11.60 -6.21 14.06
N GLY A 89 -10.85 -5.60 14.97
CA GLY A 89 -10.22 -4.31 14.73
C GLY A 89 -9.19 -4.28 13.59
N LEU A 90 -8.79 -5.42 13.03
CA LEU A 90 -7.88 -5.50 11.89
C LEU A 90 -8.18 -6.76 11.06
N ASN A 91 -8.81 -6.58 9.90
CA ASN A 91 -9.18 -7.68 9.00
C ASN A 91 -8.01 -8.10 8.11
N GLY A 92 -7.10 -7.16 7.83
CA GLY A 92 -5.93 -7.39 7.00
C GLY A 92 -4.99 -6.21 6.96
N CYS A 93 -4.05 -6.25 6.03
CA CYS A 93 -3.17 -5.13 5.71
C CYS A 93 -2.86 -5.09 4.22
N GLY A 94 -2.35 -3.94 3.78
CA GLY A 94 -1.91 -3.73 2.41
C GLY A 94 -0.56 -3.02 2.35
N LEU A 95 0.09 -3.19 1.20
CA LEU A 95 1.28 -2.47 0.79
C LEU A 95 1.01 -1.82 -0.57
N LEU A 96 0.98 -0.49 -0.60
CA LEU A 96 0.99 0.28 -1.84
C LEU A 96 2.44 0.56 -2.22
N VAL A 97 2.84 0.16 -3.43
CA VAL A 97 4.19 0.36 -3.97
C VAL A 97 4.11 1.22 -5.24
N ILE A 98 4.73 2.40 -5.20
CA ILE A 98 4.94 3.27 -6.36
C ILE A 98 6.30 2.95 -6.98
N ASN A 99 6.34 2.84 -8.31
CA ASN A 99 7.51 2.42 -9.07
C ASN A 99 8.10 1.08 -8.58
N PRO A 100 7.31 0.01 -8.47
CA PRO A 100 7.84 -1.28 -8.04
C PRO A 100 8.97 -1.74 -8.98
N PRO A 101 10.01 -2.41 -8.44
CA PRO A 101 11.05 -3.04 -9.23
C PRO A 101 10.48 -4.06 -10.23
N TRP A 102 11.25 -4.37 -11.26
CA TRP A 102 10.95 -5.48 -12.16
C TRP A 102 10.71 -6.77 -11.37
N GLN A 103 9.76 -7.61 -11.81
CA GLN A 103 9.32 -8.86 -11.15
C GLN A 103 8.70 -8.72 -9.77
N PHE A 104 8.66 -7.53 -9.15
CA PHE A 104 8.12 -7.39 -7.80
C PHE A 104 6.65 -7.80 -7.71
N SER A 105 5.82 -7.49 -8.71
CA SER A 105 4.41 -7.90 -8.74
C SER A 105 4.25 -9.43 -8.72
N GLU A 106 5.01 -10.14 -9.54
CA GLU A 106 5.00 -11.61 -9.62
C GLU A 106 5.50 -12.24 -8.31
N GLN A 107 6.61 -11.73 -7.77
CA GLN A 107 7.19 -12.23 -6.52
C GLN A 107 6.28 -11.96 -5.31
N ALA A 108 5.65 -10.77 -5.26
CA ALA A 108 4.70 -10.43 -4.23
C ALA A 108 3.46 -11.34 -4.29
N ASP A 109 2.95 -11.63 -5.49
CA ASP A 109 1.80 -12.53 -5.64
C ASP A 109 2.17 -13.95 -5.20
N GLN A 110 3.28 -14.50 -5.68
CA GLN A 110 3.78 -15.81 -5.24
C GLN A 110 3.92 -15.91 -3.71
N ALA A 111 4.49 -14.87 -3.09
CA ALA A 111 4.64 -14.82 -1.63
C ALA A 111 3.28 -14.76 -0.92
N LEU A 112 2.35 -13.92 -1.40
CA LEU A 112 1.03 -13.78 -0.80
C LEU A 112 0.18 -15.04 -0.96
N GLN A 113 0.20 -15.70 -2.12
CA GLN A 113 -0.51 -16.97 -2.35
C GLN A 113 0.05 -18.08 -1.46
N TRP A 114 1.35 -18.07 -1.16
CA TRP A 114 1.94 -19.01 -0.21
C TRP A 114 1.58 -18.69 1.24
N LEU A 115 1.63 -17.41 1.64
CA LEU A 115 1.35 -16.97 3.01
C LEU A 115 -0.12 -17.15 3.40
N PHE A 116 -1.05 -16.80 2.50
CA PHE A 116 -2.47 -16.67 2.81
C PHE A 116 -3.11 -17.94 3.42
N PRO A 117 -2.92 -19.15 2.88
CA PRO A 117 -3.47 -20.37 3.47
C PRO A 117 -2.98 -20.66 4.90
N HIS A 118 -1.79 -20.18 5.27
CA HIS A 118 -1.17 -20.39 6.58
C HIS A 118 -1.56 -19.31 7.60
N LEU A 119 -2.00 -18.13 7.13
CA LEU A 119 -2.33 -16.99 7.98
C LEU A 119 -3.84 -16.75 8.13
N ARG A 120 -4.66 -17.29 7.23
CA ARG A 120 -6.13 -17.15 7.29
C ARG A 120 -6.66 -17.62 8.64
N MET A 121 -7.55 -16.84 9.23
CA MET A 121 -8.17 -17.13 10.53
C MET A 121 -9.50 -17.88 10.39
N GLN A 122 -10.04 -17.94 9.17
CA GLN A 122 -11.24 -18.70 8.82
C GLN A 122 -11.03 -19.41 7.49
N GLU A 123 -11.81 -20.48 7.26
CA GLU A 123 -11.77 -21.26 6.03
C GLU A 123 -12.20 -20.45 4.79
N THR A 124 -13.11 -19.50 4.98
CA THR A 124 -13.72 -18.70 3.91
C THR A 124 -13.70 -17.21 4.24
N GLY A 125 -13.75 -16.36 3.21
CA GLY A 125 -13.95 -14.91 3.33
C GLY A 125 -12.68 -14.07 3.46
N GLY A 126 -11.57 -14.64 3.93
CA GLY A 126 -10.24 -14.04 3.75
C GLY A 126 -9.81 -14.07 2.28
N HIS A 127 -8.86 -13.20 1.91
CA HIS A 127 -8.28 -13.18 0.57
C HIS A 127 -6.89 -12.55 0.57
N ALA A 128 -6.10 -12.84 -0.46
CA ALA A 128 -4.89 -12.09 -0.77
C ALA A 128 -4.86 -11.75 -2.25
N ALA A 129 -4.35 -10.57 -2.59
CA ALA A 129 -4.36 -10.08 -3.96
C ALA A 129 -3.18 -9.14 -4.24
N VAL A 130 -2.61 -9.26 -5.43
CA VAL A 130 -1.72 -8.27 -6.02
C VAL A 130 -2.39 -7.68 -7.26
N ARG A 131 -2.54 -6.36 -7.32
CA ARG A 131 -3.17 -5.67 -8.45
C ARG A 131 -2.58 -4.30 -8.72
N TRP A 132 -2.61 -3.89 -9.97
CA TRP A 132 -2.27 -2.52 -10.35
C TRP A 132 -3.45 -1.58 -10.05
N LEU A 133 -3.23 -0.59 -9.18
CA LEU A 133 -4.16 0.53 -9.00
C LEU A 133 -4.08 1.48 -10.20
N VAL A 134 -2.86 1.74 -10.66
CA VAL A 134 -2.57 2.46 -11.90
C VAL A 134 -1.55 1.62 -12.65
N GLY A 135 -1.85 1.34 -13.91
CA GLY A 135 -1.12 0.40 -14.75
C GLY A 135 0.40 0.59 -14.78
N GLU A 136 1.06 -0.46 -15.27
CA GLU A 136 2.51 -0.57 -15.42
C GLU A 136 3.15 0.53 -16.29
#